data_AF-A0A0F9ADG2-F1
#
_entry.id   AF-A0A0F9ADG2-F1
#
_cell.length_a   1.000
_cell.length_b   1.000
_cell.length_c   1.000
_cell.angle_alpha   90.00
_cell.angle_beta   90.00
_cell.angle_gamma   90.00
#
_symmetry.space_group_name_H-M   'P 1'
#
loop_
_entity.id
_entity.type
_entity.pdbx_description
1 polymer ?
#
loop_
_entity_poly.entity_id
_entity_poly.type
_entity_poly.pdbx_seq_one_letter_code
_entity_poly.pdbx_strand_id
1 'polypeptide(L)'
;MTAAAVDDAWMETCLISISKAGGSDLQAAGETETVDFDIGEKDIEGLPLANGGRMTKWTPEGDSTITFEAYPLEAGTDTGTTLKGFYDLMHTVDASVPIRITNDRNRDKYRVLVLWTNDPTPTTAQATTNNTFSAFRIGLADGYFTSVKPNFTDGDLKFTVMYKVAAFDKSAGGNVMMESCAGTTAGDILPAIAAYNTSNKFG
;
A
#
# COMPACT_ATOMS: atom_id res chain seq x y z
N MET A 1 31.64 -20.23 4.72
CA MET A 1 31.60 -19.53 3.43
C MET A 1 30.44 -18.56 3.52
N THR A 2 30.76 -17.28 3.73
CA THR A 2 29.78 -16.20 3.80
C THR A 2 29.23 -15.99 2.40
N ALA A 3 28.03 -16.52 2.15
CA ALA A 3 27.28 -16.12 0.97
C ALA A 3 27.15 -14.59 1.07
N ALA A 4 27.66 -13.88 0.06
CA ALA A 4 27.16 -12.55 -0.22
C ALA A 4 25.63 -12.68 -0.21
N ALA A 5 24.94 -11.81 0.54
CA ALA A 5 23.49 -11.68 0.44
C ALA A 5 23.23 -11.33 -1.03
N VAL A 6 22.98 -12.35 -1.84
CA VAL A 6 22.54 -12.17 -3.21
C VAL A 6 21.24 -11.41 -3.04
N ASP A 7 21.13 -10.27 -3.72
CA ASP A 7 19.85 -9.65 -3.99
C ASP A 7 19.02 -10.69 -4.76
N ASP A 8 18.47 -11.68 -4.06
CA ASP A 8 17.63 -12.71 -4.64
C ASP A 8 16.45 -11.95 -5.24
N ALA A 9 16.23 -12.22 -6.52
CA ALA A 9 15.42 -11.44 -7.44
C ALA A 9 13.96 -11.35 -6.95
N TRP A 10 13.73 -10.42 -6.03
CA TRP A 10 12.48 -9.95 -5.44
C TRP A 10 11.85 -10.96 -4.47
N MET A 11 11.80 -10.56 -3.20
CA MET A 11 11.42 -11.43 -2.09
C MET A 11 10.01 -12.00 -2.26
N GLU A 12 9.86 -13.28 -1.94
CA GLU A 12 8.59 -14.02 -2.02
C GLU A 12 7.51 -13.43 -1.10
N THR A 13 7.92 -12.71 -0.06
CA THR A 13 7.04 -12.10 0.93
C THR A 13 7.25 -10.59 1.03
N CYS A 14 6.19 -9.91 1.45
CA CYS A 14 6.17 -8.48 1.73
C CYS A 14 5.45 -8.19 3.05
N LEU A 15 5.83 -7.07 3.67
CA LEU A 15 5.15 -6.50 4.82
C LEU A 15 4.16 -5.46 4.31
N ILE A 16 2.92 -5.51 4.77
CA ILE A 16 1.85 -4.59 4.41
C ILE A 16 1.38 -3.87 5.66
N SER A 17 1.32 -2.54 5.60
CA SER A 17 0.80 -1.71 6.68
C SER A 17 -0.32 -0.82 6.16
N ILE A 18 -1.49 -0.91 6.80
CA ILE A 18 -2.69 -0.14 6.49
C ILE A 18 -2.96 0.83 7.65
N SER A 19 -2.84 2.12 7.41
CA SER A 19 -3.05 3.17 8.41
C SER A 19 -4.33 3.94 8.09
N LYS A 20 -5.27 4.04 9.04
CA LYS A 20 -6.35 5.04 8.93
C LYS A 20 -5.78 6.43 9.28
N ALA A 21 -6.23 7.48 8.59
CA ALA A 21 -5.77 8.85 8.88
C ALA A 21 -6.00 9.22 10.36
N GLY A 22 -4.92 9.50 11.10
CA GLY A 22 -4.96 9.80 12.54
C GLY A 22 -5.25 8.59 13.44
N GLY A 23 -5.26 7.37 12.89
CA GLY A 23 -5.48 6.12 13.61
C GLY A 23 -4.20 5.30 13.80
N SER A 24 -4.37 4.09 14.34
CA SER A 24 -3.30 3.10 14.47
C SER A 24 -3.04 2.36 13.16
N ASP A 25 -1.82 1.85 13.01
CA ASP A 25 -1.43 1.03 11.86
C ASP A 25 -1.86 -0.44 12.05
N LEU A 26 -2.54 -0.98 11.06
CA LEU A 26 -2.86 -2.40 10.94
C LEU A 26 -1.79 -3.08 10.08
N GLN A 27 -1.33 -4.25 10.52
CA GLN A 27 -0.18 -4.95 9.97
C GLN A 27 -0.62 -6.29 9.41
N ALA A 28 -0.16 -6.59 8.20
CA ALA A 28 -0.33 -7.86 7.53
C ALA A 28 0.99 -8.29 6.87
N ALA A 29 1.15 -9.59 6.66
CA ALA A 29 2.17 -10.14 5.77
C ALA A 29 1.45 -10.66 4.52
N GLY A 30 2.05 -10.42 3.36
CA GLY A 30 1.54 -10.88 2.07
C GLY A 30 2.60 -11.64 1.29
N GLU A 31 2.15 -12.50 0.41
CA GLU A 31 3.00 -13.09 -0.63
C GLU A 31 3.06 -12.10 -1.80
N THR A 32 4.21 -11.96 -2.44
CA THR A 32 4.38 -10.96 -3.51
C THR A 32 3.46 -11.21 -4.70
N GLU A 33 3.09 -12.47 -4.95
CA GLU A 33 2.16 -12.84 -6.02
C GLU A 33 0.70 -12.46 -5.75
N THR A 34 0.34 -12.19 -4.50
CA THR A 34 -1.04 -11.84 -4.11
C THR A 34 -1.28 -10.33 -4.03
N VAL A 35 -0.26 -9.53 -4.37
CA VAL A 35 -0.33 -8.06 -4.36
C VAL A 35 -0.07 -7.52 -5.77
N ASP A 36 -1.09 -6.90 -6.35
CA ASP A 36 -1.03 -6.29 -7.67
C ASP A 36 -1.11 -4.76 -7.60
N PHE A 37 -0.27 -4.08 -8.38
CA PHE A 37 -0.17 -2.62 -8.42
C PHE A 37 -0.44 -2.11 -9.84
N ASP A 38 -1.54 -1.40 -9.98
CA ASP A 38 -1.87 -0.62 -11.17
C ASP A 38 -1.56 0.86 -10.87
N ILE A 39 -0.37 1.32 -11.22
CA ILE A 39 0.07 2.69 -10.96
C ILE A 39 -0.36 3.61 -12.10
N GLY A 40 -0.88 4.78 -11.73
CA GLY A 40 -1.40 5.77 -12.66
C GLY A 40 -0.41 6.16 -13.76
N GLU A 41 -0.91 6.25 -15.00
CA GLU A 41 -0.11 6.61 -16.17
C GLU A 41 -0.01 8.13 -16.34
N LYS A 42 1.17 8.61 -16.77
CA LYS A 42 1.41 10.01 -17.17
C LYS A 42 1.28 10.16 -18.68
N ASP A 43 0.06 10.04 -19.17
CA ASP A 43 -0.21 10.08 -20.60
C ASP A 43 0.03 11.48 -21.23
N ILE A 44 0.21 11.50 -22.55
CA ILE A 44 0.40 12.72 -23.35
C ILE A 44 -0.41 12.66 -24.65
N GLU A 45 -1.01 13.79 -25.00
CA GLU A 45 -1.72 13.95 -26.26
C GLU A 45 -0.95 14.89 -27.19
N GLY A 46 -0.66 14.45 -28.42
CA GLY A 46 -0.01 15.27 -29.43
C GLY A 46 -1.00 15.99 -30.35
N LEU A 47 -1.21 17.29 -30.17
CA LEU A 47 -2.07 18.11 -31.01
C LEU A 47 -1.35 18.55 -32.30
N PRO A 48 -1.82 18.18 -33.50
CA PRO A 48 -1.14 18.53 -34.74
C PRO A 48 -1.28 20.03 -35.06
N LEU A 49 -0.21 20.63 -35.57
CA LEU A 49 -0.16 22.00 -36.06
C LEU A 49 -0.28 22.05 -37.58
N ALA A 50 -0.73 23.20 -38.11
CA ALA A 50 -0.89 23.40 -39.55
C ALA A 50 0.42 23.31 -40.36
N ASN A 51 1.58 23.48 -39.71
CA ASN A 51 2.90 23.30 -40.34
C ASN A 51 3.44 21.86 -40.26
N GLY A 52 2.62 20.90 -39.81
CA GLY A 52 3.03 19.50 -39.65
C GLY A 52 3.76 19.20 -38.33
N GLY A 53 4.02 20.19 -37.48
CA GLY A 53 4.51 19.99 -36.12
C GLY A 53 3.43 19.44 -35.17
N ARG A 54 3.80 19.12 -33.94
CA ARG A 54 2.84 18.74 -32.88
C ARG A 54 3.13 19.52 -31.60
N MET A 55 2.08 19.91 -30.88
CA MET A 55 2.17 20.41 -29.51
C MET A 55 1.81 19.29 -28.54
N THR A 56 2.64 19.09 -27.51
CA THR A 56 2.36 18.12 -26.45
C THR A 56 1.42 18.73 -25.42
N LYS A 57 0.28 18.08 -25.20
CA LYS A 57 -0.66 18.36 -24.12
C LYS A 57 -0.50 17.28 -23.06
N TRP A 58 -0.17 17.70 -21.85
CA TRP A 58 -0.02 16.81 -20.70
C TRP A 58 -1.39 16.50 -20.10
N THR A 59 -1.71 15.22 -19.95
CA THR A 59 -2.86 14.81 -19.15
C THR A 59 -2.45 14.60 -17.70
N PRO A 60 -3.32 14.90 -16.73
CA PRO A 60 -3.06 14.55 -15.33
C PRO A 60 -2.81 13.05 -15.19
N GLU A 61 -1.93 12.68 -14.26
CA GLU A 61 -1.65 11.29 -13.93
C GLU A 61 -2.92 10.58 -13.45
N GLY A 62 -3.13 9.35 -13.91
CA GLY A 62 -4.28 8.52 -13.54
C GLY A 62 -4.33 8.17 -12.05
N ASP A 63 -5.47 7.64 -11.62
CA ASP A 63 -5.58 7.06 -10.28
C ASP A 63 -4.76 5.76 -10.23
N SER A 64 -4.13 5.49 -9.09
CA SER A 64 -3.47 4.21 -8.82
C SER A 64 -4.38 3.28 -8.02
N THR A 65 -4.28 1.99 -8.27
CA THR A 65 -5.05 0.93 -7.59
C THR A 65 -4.12 -0.16 -7.08
N ILE A 66 -4.37 -0.66 -5.88
CA ILE A 66 -3.75 -1.87 -5.35
C ILE A 66 -4.84 -2.91 -5.16
N THR A 67 -4.56 -4.14 -5.58
CA THR A 67 -5.43 -5.29 -5.35
C THR A 67 -4.70 -6.31 -4.49
N PHE A 68 -5.34 -6.74 -3.40
CA PHE A 68 -4.87 -7.81 -2.54
C PHE A 68 -5.78 -9.03 -2.67
N GLU A 69 -5.19 -10.21 -2.75
CA GLU A 69 -5.84 -11.45 -2.35
C GLU A 69 -5.58 -11.72 -0.86
N ALA A 70 -6.65 -11.81 -0.08
CA ALA A 70 -6.57 -11.86 1.37
C ALA A 70 -7.35 -13.03 1.97
N TYR A 71 -6.87 -13.51 3.12
CA TYR A 71 -7.44 -14.63 3.86
C TYR A 71 -7.85 -14.17 5.26
N PRO A 72 -9.07 -13.64 5.43
CA PRO A 72 -9.51 -13.14 6.74
C PRO A 72 -9.83 -14.28 7.71
N LEU A 73 -9.55 -14.02 8.99
CA LEU A 73 -9.94 -14.87 10.11
C LEU A 73 -11.24 -14.40 10.77
N GLU A 74 -11.55 -13.09 10.65
CA GLU A 74 -12.66 -12.43 11.30
C GLU A 74 -13.37 -11.46 10.34
N ALA A 75 -14.58 -11.00 10.69
CA ALA A 75 -15.33 -10.04 9.85
C ALA A 75 -14.66 -8.65 9.77
N GLY A 76 -14.00 -8.25 10.86
CA GLY A 76 -13.19 -7.03 10.98
C GLY A 76 -12.07 -7.30 11.99
N THR A 77 -11.28 -6.29 12.30
CA THR A 77 -10.22 -6.36 13.30
C THR A 77 -10.73 -5.82 14.63
N ASP A 78 -10.99 -6.70 15.60
CA ASP A 78 -11.58 -6.35 16.90
C ASP A 78 -10.70 -5.42 17.74
N THR A 79 -9.45 -5.83 17.96
CA THR A 79 -8.47 -5.15 18.81
C THR A 79 -7.04 -5.43 18.33
N GLY A 80 -6.14 -4.51 18.65
CA GLY A 80 -4.71 -4.64 18.34
C GLY A 80 -4.32 -4.06 16.98
N THR A 81 -3.13 -4.46 16.52
CA THR A 81 -2.50 -3.93 15.30
C THR A 81 -2.33 -4.99 14.23
N THR A 82 -2.74 -6.23 14.47
CA THR A 82 -2.71 -7.31 13.46
C THR A 82 -4.03 -7.32 12.71
N LEU A 83 -3.98 -7.20 11.38
CA LEU A 83 -5.17 -7.23 10.54
C LEU A 83 -5.77 -8.63 10.51
N LYS A 84 -7.05 -8.77 10.90
CA LYS A 84 -7.76 -10.06 10.93
C LYS A 84 -8.97 -10.13 9.99
N GLY A 85 -9.55 -8.98 9.67
CA GLY A 85 -10.68 -8.83 8.77
C GLY A 85 -10.52 -7.58 7.91
N PHE A 86 -11.38 -7.44 6.90
CA PHE A 86 -11.27 -6.36 5.90
C PHE A 86 -12.55 -5.54 5.73
N TYR A 87 -13.71 -5.99 6.24
CA TYR A 87 -14.95 -5.22 6.05
C TYR A 87 -14.96 -3.92 6.84
N ASP A 88 -14.23 -3.85 7.95
CA ASP A 88 -13.99 -2.67 8.78
C ASP A 88 -13.04 -1.63 8.12
N LEU A 89 -12.44 -1.96 6.98
CA LEU A 89 -11.74 -0.99 6.12
C LEU A 89 -12.73 -0.18 5.26
N MET A 90 -13.95 -0.69 5.07
CA MET A 90 -15.02 -0.08 4.28
C MET A 90 -16.15 0.51 5.15
N HIS A 91 -16.19 0.14 6.43
CA HIS A 91 -17.27 0.39 7.37
C HIS A 91 -16.74 0.70 8.77
N THR A 92 -17.60 1.19 9.66
CA THR A 92 -17.26 1.46 11.05
C THR A 92 -16.78 0.19 11.74
N VAL A 93 -15.60 0.30 12.37
CA VAL A 93 -14.99 -0.77 13.18
C VAL A 93 -15.91 -1.16 14.33
N ASP A 94 -16.06 -2.46 14.56
CA ASP A 94 -16.74 -3.04 15.72
C ASP A 94 -15.74 -3.85 16.55
N ALA A 95 -15.56 -3.46 17.81
CA ALA A 95 -14.69 -4.14 18.76
C ALA A 95 -15.48 -5.06 19.73
N SER A 96 -16.80 -5.19 19.54
CA SER A 96 -17.63 -6.07 20.35
C SER A 96 -17.56 -7.52 19.86
N VAL A 97 -17.81 -8.47 20.77
CA VAL A 97 -17.83 -9.91 20.45
C VAL A 97 -19.26 -10.43 20.65
N PRO A 98 -19.90 -11.01 19.63
CA PRO A 98 -19.37 -11.27 18.28
C PRO A 98 -19.24 -10.01 17.43
N ILE A 99 -18.19 -9.94 16.61
CA ILE A 99 -17.94 -8.82 15.70
C ILE A 99 -19.05 -8.75 14.65
N ARG A 100 -19.65 -7.57 14.49
CA ARG A 100 -20.70 -7.31 13.50
C ARG A 100 -20.42 -6.02 12.73
N ILE A 101 -19.92 -6.19 11.52
CA ILE A 101 -19.78 -5.07 10.58
C ILE A 101 -21.11 -4.83 9.87
N THR A 102 -21.64 -3.61 10.01
CA THR A 102 -22.88 -3.18 9.35
C THR A 102 -22.55 -2.11 8.33
N ASN A 103 -23.16 -2.20 7.15
CA ASN A 103 -22.98 -1.21 6.09
C ASN A 103 -23.32 0.19 6.58
N ASP A 104 -22.45 1.15 6.30
CA ASP A 104 -22.65 2.55 6.63
C ASP A 104 -22.23 3.48 5.46
N ARG A 105 -22.16 4.77 5.75
CA ARG A 105 -21.79 5.82 4.78
C ARG A 105 -20.38 6.36 5.03
N ASN A 106 -19.63 5.76 5.95
CA ASN A 106 -18.32 6.29 6.31
C ASN A 106 -17.34 6.05 5.16
N ARG A 107 -16.45 7.01 4.97
CA ARG A 107 -15.41 7.00 3.93
C ARG A 107 -14.14 7.53 4.56
N ASP A 108 -13.43 6.63 5.20
CA ASP A 108 -12.17 6.95 5.85
C ASP A 108 -11.03 6.93 4.83
N LYS A 109 -10.09 7.86 5.00
CA LYS A 109 -8.86 7.87 4.24
C LYS A 109 -7.85 6.92 4.87
N TYR A 110 -7.18 6.15 4.03
CA TYR A 110 -6.14 5.25 4.45
C TYR A 110 -4.80 5.57 3.78
N ARG A 111 -3.74 5.01 4.34
CA ARG A 111 -2.44 4.86 3.72
C ARG A 111 -2.10 3.38 3.70
N VAL A 112 -1.62 2.90 2.56
CA VAL A 112 -1.05 1.57 2.41
C VAL A 112 0.44 1.72 2.17
N LEU A 113 1.25 0.99 2.93
CA LEU A 113 2.68 0.81 2.69
C LEU A 113 2.94 -0.67 2.43
N VAL A 114 3.74 -0.97 1.40
CA VAL A 114 4.20 -2.32 1.11
C VAL A 114 5.72 -2.31 1.03
N LEU A 115 6.37 -3.13 1.84
CA LEU A 115 7.82 -3.22 1.98
C LEU A 115 8.30 -4.63 1.62
N TRP A 116 9.24 -4.69 0.70
CA TRP A 116 10.08 -5.86 0.43
C TRP A 116 11.47 -5.57 0.99
N THR A 117 12.00 -6.43 1.85
CA THR A 117 13.38 -6.31 2.34
C THR A 117 13.99 -7.64 2.76
N ASN A 118 15.31 -7.80 2.59
CA ASN A 118 16.07 -8.93 3.15
C ASN A 118 16.57 -8.62 4.56
N ASP A 119 16.27 -7.44 5.09
CA ASP A 119 16.46 -7.13 6.50
C ASP A 119 15.43 -7.92 7.33
N PRO A 120 15.86 -8.81 8.24
CA PRO A 120 14.92 -9.56 9.08
C PRO A 120 14.37 -8.75 10.25
N THR A 121 14.83 -7.51 10.46
CA THR A 121 14.47 -6.69 11.63
C THR A 121 13.13 -5.96 11.52
N PRO A 122 12.70 -5.43 10.36
CA PRO A 122 11.39 -4.82 10.21
C PRO A 122 10.28 -5.85 10.41
N THR A 123 9.32 -5.52 11.26
CA THR A 123 8.06 -6.28 11.43
C THR A 123 6.85 -5.54 10.85
N THR A 124 7.09 -4.35 10.30
CA THR A 124 6.07 -3.45 9.75
C THR A 124 6.65 -2.72 8.54
N ALA A 125 5.82 -2.32 7.57
CA ALA A 125 6.29 -1.66 6.36
C ALA A 125 6.80 -0.22 6.61
N GLN A 126 6.36 0.43 7.69
CA GLN A 126 6.84 1.76 8.07
C GLN A 126 8.19 1.76 8.78
N ALA A 127 8.73 0.61 9.18
CA ALA A 127 9.97 0.56 9.96
C ALA A 127 11.19 1.02 9.14
N THR A 128 12.23 1.46 9.86
CA THR A 128 13.55 1.72 9.29
C THR A 128 14.19 0.41 8.87
N THR A 129 14.87 0.39 7.71
CA THR A 129 15.74 -0.73 7.30
C THR A 129 17.18 -0.44 7.69
N ASN A 130 17.98 -1.49 7.88
CA ASN A 130 19.39 -1.37 8.20
C ASN A 130 20.24 -1.22 6.93
N ASN A 131 21.38 -0.55 7.06
CA ASN A 131 22.21 -0.06 5.96
C ASN A 131 23.03 -1.13 5.22
N THR A 132 22.86 -2.39 5.61
CA THR A 132 23.49 -3.58 5.00
C THR A 132 22.51 -4.42 4.17
N PHE A 133 21.25 -3.96 4.04
CA PHE A 133 20.17 -4.72 3.42
C PHE A 133 19.48 -3.93 2.31
N SER A 134 19.05 -4.66 1.30
CA SER A 134 18.26 -4.14 0.20
C SER A 134 16.80 -4.05 0.62
N ALA A 135 16.16 -2.97 0.23
CA ALA A 135 14.74 -2.79 0.47
C ALA A 135 14.09 -1.99 -0.65
N PHE A 136 12.82 -2.28 -0.89
CA PHE A 136 11.96 -1.53 -1.79
C PHE A 136 10.63 -1.31 -1.08
N ARG A 137 10.15 -0.07 -1.09
CA ARG A 137 8.89 0.30 -0.46
C ARG A 137 8.06 1.15 -1.40
N ILE A 138 6.79 0.78 -1.53
CA ILE A 138 5.77 1.58 -2.20
C ILE A 138 4.79 2.05 -1.15
N GLY A 139 4.48 3.35 -1.16
CA GLY A 139 3.48 3.96 -0.29
C GLY A 139 2.40 4.69 -1.08
N LEU A 140 1.14 4.46 -0.71
CA LEU A 140 -0.02 5.11 -1.32
C LEU A 140 -0.90 5.71 -0.21
N ALA A 141 -1.06 7.02 -0.16
CA ALA A 141 -1.75 7.74 0.91
C ALA A 141 -2.97 8.53 0.40
N ASP A 142 -3.89 8.90 1.29
CA ASP A 142 -5.13 9.62 0.95
C ASP A 142 -6.10 8.85 0.04
N GLY A 143 -5.95 7.53 -0.07
CA GLY A 143 -6.86 6.68 -0.82
C GLY A 143 -7.98 6.10 0.02
N TYR A 144 -8.81 5.29 -0.64
CA TYR A 144 -9.97 4.64 -0.06
C TYR A 144 -9.98 3.17 -0.46
N PHE A 145 -10.40 2.30 0.46
CA PHE A 145 -10.87 0.98 0.07
C PHE A 145 -12.17 1.15 -0.72
N THR A 146 -12.25 0.48 -1.86
CA THR A 146 -13.37 0.59 -2.79
C THR A 146 -14.12 -0.73 -2.98
N SER A 147 -13.48 -1.85 -2.64
CA SER A 147 -14.06 -3.18 -2.76
C SER A 147 -13.45 -4.12 -1.75
N VAL A 148 -14.28 -4.92 -1.09
CA VAL A 148 -13.93 -6.07 -0.25
C VAL A 148 -14.93 -7.16 -0.62
N LYS A 149 -14.51 -8.14 -1.42
CA LYS A 149 -15.41 -9.15 -2.00
C LYS A 149 -14.94 -10.57 -1.66
N PRO A 150 -15.77 -11.40 -1.03
CA PRO A 150 -15.44 -12.80 -0.80
C PRO A 150 -15.52 -13.59 -2.12
N ASN A 151 -14.60 -14.52 -2.28
CA ASN A 151 -14.50 -15.49 -3.35
C ASN A 151 -14.28 -16.89 -2.74
N PHE A 152 -14.88 -17.92 -3.36
CA PHE A 152 -14.83 -19.32 -2.94
C PHE A 152 -14.42 -20.27 -4.07
N THR A 153 -13.88 -19.73 -5.18
CA THR A 153 -13.62 -20.52 -6.40
C THR A 153 -12.64 -21.67 -6.20
N ASP A 154 -11.76 -21.57 -5.20
CA ASP A 154 -10.65 -22.51 -5.02
C ASP A 154 -10.84 -23.46 -3.82
N GLY A 155 -12.05 -23.52 -3.26
CA GLY A 155 -12.36 -24.32 -2.07
C GLY A 155 -12.00 -23.65 -0.74
N ASP A 156 -11.24 -22.56 -0.78
CA ASP A 156 -10.92 -21.70 0.37
C ASP A 156 -11.66 -20.36 0.28
N LEU A 157 -11.96 -19.79 1.45
CA LEU A 157 -12.54 -18.44 1.54
C LEU A 157 -11.42 -17.40 1.33
N LYS A 158 -11.45 -16.76 0.16
CA LYS A 158 -10.53 -15.70 -0.26
C LYS A 158 -11.26 -14.38 -0.39
N PHE A 159 -10.55 -13.27 -0.28
CA PHE A 159 -11.11 -11.95 -0.46
C PHE A 159 -10.30 -11.16 -1.48
N THR A 160 -10.98 -10.55 -2.44
CA THR A 160 -10.38 -9.53 -3.31
C THR A 160 -10.63 -8.16 -2.69
N VAL A 161 -9.56 -7.53 -2.23
CA VAL A 161 -9.59 -6.20 -1.59
C VAL A 161 -8.95 -5.19 -2.52
N MET A 162 -9.66 -4.11 -2.84
CA MET A 162 -9.18 -3.05 -3.72
C MET A 162 -9.05 -1.73 -2.97
N TYR A 163 -7.88 -1.12 -3.09
CA TYR A 163 -7.58 0.20 -2.59
C TYR A 163 -7.26 1.14 -3.74
N LYS A 164 -7.84 2.34 -3.76
CA LYS A 164 -7.69 3.29 -4.86
C LYS A 164 -7.28 4.66 -4.35
N VAL A 165 -6.36 5.31 -5.06
CA VAL A 165 -5.81 6.61 -4.71
C VAL A 165 -5.65 7.49 -5.95
N ALA A 166 -5.94 8.79 -5.82
CA ALA A 166 -5.60 9.75 -6.86
C ALA A 166 -4.10 10.11 -6.77
N ALA A 167 -3.40 10.30 -7.89
CA ALA A 167 -1.96 10.60 -7.87
C ALA A 167 -1.58 11.85 -7.05
N PHE A 168 -2.44 12.88 -7.08
CA PHE A 168 -2.24 14.14 -6.35
C PHE A 168 -3.47 14.49 -5.50
N ASP A 169 -3.24 15.13 -4.35
CA ASP A 169 -4.30 15.71 -3.53
C ASP A 169 -4.79 17.07 -4.07
N LYS A 170 -5.80 17.64 -3.40
CA LYS A 170 -6.38 18.95 -3.75
C LYS A 170 -5.40 20.13 -3.69
N SER A 171 -4.27 19.95 -3.02
CA SER A 171 -3.18 20.91 -2.87
C SER A 171 -1.99 20.59 -3.79
N ALA A 172 -2.16 19.67 -4.75
CA ALA A 172 -1.12 19.14 -5.63
C ALA A 172 0.01 18.39 -4.91
N GLY A 173 -0.19 17.93 -3.68
CA GLY A 173 0.73 17.04 -2.98
C GLY A 173 0.64 15.62 -3.51
N GLY A 174 1.77 14.96 -3.74
CA GLY A 174 1.82 13.58 -4.22
C GLY A 174 1.27 12.59 -3.20
N ASN A 175 0.53 11.60 -3.69
CA ASN A 175 -0.07 10.52 -2.90
C ASN A 175 0.59 9.17 -3.10
N VAL A 176 1.57 9.08 -4.01
CA VAL A 176 2.32 7.87 -4.31
C VAL A 176 3.80 8.15 -4.05
N MET A 177 4.45 7.22 -3.36
CA MET A 177 5.88 7.24 -3.06
C MET A 177 6.47 5.87 -3.39
N MET A 178 7.66 5.89 -3.96
CA MET A 178 8.48 4.70 -4.21
C MET A 178 9.88 5.01 -3.74
N GLU A 179 10.46 4.13 -2.94
CA GLU A 179 11.81 4.29 -2.40
C GLU A 179 12.53 2.95 -2.35
N SER A 180 13.85 2.98 -2.44
CA SER A 180 14.70 1.81 -2.31
C SER A 180 16.02 2.16 -1.64
N CYS A 181 16.63 1.15 -1.03
CA CYS A 181 18.03 1.14 -0.64
C CYS A 181 18.67 -0.16 -1.13
N ALA A 182 19.97 -0.10 -1.44
CA ALA A 182 20.74 -1.28 -1.87
C ALA A 182 21.58 -1.88 -0.73
N GLY A 183 21.55 -1.27 0.47
CA GLY A 183 22.24 -1.78 1.65
C GLY A 183 23.77 -1.78 1.53
N THR A 184 24.37 -0.85 0.77
CA THR A 184 25.80 -0.92 0.47
C THR A 184 26.66 0.07 1.26
N THR A 185 26.08 1.12 1.85
CA THR A 185 26.82 2.16 2.56
C THR A 185 26.07 2.65 3.79
N ALA A 186 26.78 3.28 4.75
CA ALA A 186 26.26 3.56 6.09
C ALA A 186 25.00 4.45 6.17
N GLY A 187 24.61 5.12 5.07
CA GLY A 187 23.39 5.94 4.95
C GLY A 187 22.36 5.42 3.95
N ASP A 188 22.60 4.25 3.36
CA ASP A 188 21.71 3.60 2.38
C ASP A 188 20.64 2.80 3.13
N ILE A 189 19.70 3.53 3.75
CA ILE A 189 18.58 2.99 4.53
C ILE A 189 17.25 3.58 4.05
N LEU A 190 16.17 2.83 4.22
CA LEU A 190 14.84 3.40 4.22
C LEU A 190 14.53 3.93 5.62
N PRO A 191 14.21 5.23 5.78
CA PRO A 191 13.87 5.78 7.08
C PRO A 191 12.50 5.28 7.57
N ALA A 192 12.26 5.39 8.87
CA ALA A 192 10.95 5.12 9.41
C ALA A 192 9.93 6.14 8.88
N ILE A 193 8.76 5.64 8.47
CA ILE A 193 7.63 6.48 8.09
C ILE A 193 6.80 6.78 9.33
N ALA A 194 6.58 8.07 9.58
CA ALA A 194 5.80 8.52 10.73
C ALA A 194 4.30 8.14 10.60
N ALA A 195 3.58 8.26 11.72
CA ALA A 195 2.16 7.94 11.80
C ALA A 195 1.34 8.76 10.79
N TYR A 196 0.46 8.08 10.06
CA TYR A 196 -0.31 8.70 8.99
C TYR A 196 -1.31 9.72 9.54
N ASN A 197 -1.28 10.92 8.98
CA ASN A 197 -2.32 11.92 9.16
C ASN A 197 -2.42 12.81 7.91
N THR A 198 -3.39 13.73 7.88
CA THR A 198 -3.63 14.59 6.72
C THR A 198 -2.47 15.51 6.37
N SER A 199 -1.54 15.73 7.29
CA SER A 199 -0.35 16.57 7.11
C SER A 199 0.94 15.75 6.94
N ASN A 200 0.91 14.45 7.21
CA ASN A 200 2.06 13.56 7.09
C ASN A 200 1.66 12.27 6.38
N LYS A 201 2.06 12.17 5.11
CA LYS A 201 1.80 11.00 4.26
C LYS A 201 2.91 9.96 4.38
N PHE A 202 4.18 10.37 4.31
CA PHE A 202 5.32 9.47 4.14
C PHE A 202 6.56 9.79 4.99
N GLY A 203 6.52 10.77 5.90
CA GLY A 203 7.70 11.25 6.61
C GLY A 203 7.57 12.71 6.97
#